data_AF-A0A2M9XJU6-F1
#
_entry.id   AF-A0A2M9XJU6-F1
#
_cell.length_a   1.000
_cell.length_b   1.000
_cell.length_c   1.000
_cell.angle_alpha   90.00
_cell.angle_beta   90.00
_cell.angle_gamma   90.00
#
_symmetry.space_group_name_H-M   'P 1'
#
loop_
_entity.id
_entity.type
_entity.pdbx_description
1 polymer ?
#
loop_
_entity_poly.entity_id
_entity_poly.type
_entity_poly.pdbx_seq_one_letter_code
_entity_poly.pdbx_strand_id
1 'polypeptide(L)'
;MNDLSHDEESREHEEQGRESVQLLDEDGNPHSFIIAEALEIDENQYFLLSPILEEDLDLINLDVSSLRGEDNAGYFAVRLEADEYGEDRLIEVRDKRELQDILAELNVDIV
;
A
#
# COMPACT_ATOMS: atom_id res chain seq x y z
N MET A 1 -9.47 -28.42 -35.17
CA MET A 1 -10.17 -28.87 -33.95
C MET A 1 -9.51 -28.17 -32.79
N ASN A 2 -10.37 -27.61 -31.94
CA ASN A 2 -10.15 -26.66 -30.86
C ASN A 2 -9.51 -27.32 -29.62
N ASP A 3 -8.65 -26.61 -28.89
CA ASP A 3 -8.64 -26.50 -27.41
C ASP A 3 -7.51 -25.55 -26.93
N LEU A 4 -7.81 -24.33 -26.45
CA LEU A 4 -7.98 -23.89 -25.03
C LEU A 4 -6.62 -23.71 -24.31
N SER A 5 -6.02 -22.50 -24.22
CA SER A 5 -6.27 -21.39 -23.27
C SER A 5 -5.78 -21.65 -21.83
N HIS A 6 -5.32 -20.58 -21.15
CA HIS A 6 -4.69 -20.49 -19.82
C HIS A 6 -3.20 -20.92 -19.82
N ASP A 7 -2.25 -20.20 -19.23
CA ASP A 7 -2.36 -19.17 -18.20
C ASP A 7 -1.08 -18.34 -18.19
N GLU A 8 -1.27 -17.04 -18.06
CA GLU A 8 -0.37 -16.04 -17.49
C GLU A 8 1.08 -16.49 -17.21
N GLU A 9 1.95 -16.37 -18.22
CA GLU A 9 3.38 -16.14 -17.96
C GLU A 9 3.50 -14.76 -17.30
N SER A 10 3.24 -14.78 -15.98
CA SER A 10 4.05 -14.16 -14.95
C SER A 10 4.96 -13.09 -15.51
N ARG A 11 4.47 -11.85 -15.46
CA ARG A 11 5.28 -10.65 -15.67
C ARG A 11 6.35 -10.61 -14.58
N GLU A 12 7.45 -11.31 -14.84
CA GLU A 12 8.73 -11.14 -14.16
C GLU A 12 9.24 -9.74 -14.51
N HIS A 13 8.73 -8.71 -13.82
CA HIS A 13 9.38 -7.41 -13.75
C HIS A 13 10.39 -7.46 -12.60
N GLU A 14 11.57 -8.00 -12.89
CA GLU A 14 12.78 -7.70 -12.13
C GLU A 14 13.19 -6.24 -12.40
N GLU A 15 12.59 -5.29 -11.68
CA GLU A 15 13.05 -3.91 -11.60
C GLU A 15 13.43 -3.56 -10.15
N GLN A 16 14.64 -3.97 -9.78
CA GLN A 16 15.57 -3.26 -8.90
C GLN A 16 14.97 -2.31 -7.82
N GLY A 17 14.77 -2.85 -6.61
CA GLY A 17 15.01 -2.13 -5.35
C GLY A 17 13.88 -1.30 -4.74
N ARG A 18 12.67 -1.32 -5.32
CA ARG A 18 11.45 -0.77 -4.69
C ARG A 18 10.39 -1.85 -4.71
N GLU A 19 10.05 -2.40 -3.55
CA GLU A 19 8.94 -3.35 -3.45
C GLU A 19 7.67 -2.63 -3.93
N SER A 20 7.07 -3.14 -5.01
CA SER A 20 5.81 -2.64 -5.53
C SER A 20 4.75 -3.72 -5.32
N VAL A 21 3.54 -3.28 -5.00
CA VAL A 21 2.40 -4.15 -4.73
C VAL A 21 1.28 -3.80 -5.68
N GLN A 22 0.62 -4.82 -6.20
CA GLN A 22 -0.60 -4.66 -6.97
C GLN A 22 -1.78 -4.96 -6.07
N LEU A 23 -2.62 -3.96 -5.86
CA LEU A 23 -3.86 -4.08 -5.11
C LEU A 23 -5.03 -4.18 -6.09
N LEU A 24 -6.01 -5.01 -5.77
CA LEU A 24 -7.27 -5.06 -6.49
C LEU A 24 -8.29 -4.27 -5.69
N ASP A 25 -8.93 -3.28 -6.32
CA ASP A 25 -10.01 -2.52 -5.72
C ASP A 25 -11.33 -3.33 -5.67
N GLU A 26 -12.39 -2.79 -5.06
CA GLU A 26 -13.70 -3.45 -4.91
C GLU A 26 -14.37 -3.79 -6.26
N ASP A 27 -14.02 -3.06 -7.33
CA ASP A 27 -14.47 -3.32 -8.70
C ASP A 27 -13.58 -4.34 -9.45
N GLY A 28 -12.49 -4.81 -8.83
CA GLY A 28 -11.52 -5.73 -9.42
C GLY A 28 -10.50 -5.05 -10.33
N ASN A 29 -10.39 -3.71 -10.27
CA ASN A 29 -9.37 -2.97 -11.01
C ASN A 29 -8.01 -3.09 -10.30
N PRO A 30 -6.93 -3.49 -11.00
CA PRO A 30 -5.60 -3.56 -10.42
C PRO A 30 -4.96 -2.17 -10.37
N HIS A 31 -4.64 -1.71 -9.16
CA HIS A 31 -3.91 -0.49 -8.90
C HIS A 31 -2.49 -0.84 -8.41
N SER A 32 -1.49 -0.19 -9.01
CA SER A 32 -0.08 -0.49 -8.71
C SER A 32 0.49 0.59 -7.80
N PHE A 33 1.01 0.18 -6.66
CA PHE A 33 1.61 1.06 -5.68
C PHE A 33 3.05 0.67 -5.38
N ILE A 34 3.85 1.64 -4.94
CA ILE A 34 5.19 1.40 -4.41
C ILE A 34 5.09 1.38 -2.89
N ILE A 35 5.67 0.37 -2.24
CA ILE A 35 5.89 0.39 -0.80
C ILE A 35 6.92 1.49 -0.52
N ALA A 36 6.47 2.60 0.04
CA ALA A 36 7.32 3.68 0.47
C ALA A 36 7.97 3.35 1.81
N GLU A 37 7.18 2.79 2.74
CA GLU A 37 7.61 2.46 4.10
C GLU A 37 6.77 1.32 4.68
N ALA A 38 7.34 0.57 5.63
CA ALA A 38 6.65 -0.44 6.41
C ALA A 38 6.83 -0.12 7.91
N LEU A 39 5.75 -0.16 8.66
CA LEU A 39 5.67 0.19 10.07
C LEU A 39 5.10 -0.99 10.86
N GLU A 40 5.57 -1.18 12.09
CA GLU A 40 5.02 -2.18 13.01
C GLU A 40 4.54 -1.47 14.27
N ILE A 41 3.23 -1.48 14.49
CA ILE A 41 2.57 -0.73 15.56
C ILE A 41 1.61 -1.68 16.27
N ASP A 42 1.74 -1.81 17.59
CA ASP A 42 0.86 -2.64 18.43
C ASP A 42 0.70 -4.09 17.90
N GLU A 43 1.81 -4.72 17.50
CA GLU A 43 1.86 -6.07 16.90
C GLU A 43 1.19 -6.19 15.51
N ASN A 44 0.66 -5.10 14.95
CA ASN A 44 0.13 -5.04 13.59
C ASN A 44 1.19 -4.49 12.63
N GLN A 45 1.24 -5.05 11.42
CA GLN A 45 2.09 -4.55 10.35
C GLN A 45 1.29 -3.61 9.44
N TYR A 46 1.82 -2.42 9.21
CA TYR A 46 1.25 -1.40 8.35
C TYR A 46 2.21 -1.10 7.20
N PHE A 47 1.67 -0.90 6.01
CA PHE A 47 2.42 -0.52 4.82
C PHE A 47 1.92 0.82 4.31
N LEU A 48 2.88 1.70 4.02
CA LEU A 48 2.64 2.98 3.39
C LEU A 48 2.91 2.85 1.91
N LEU A 49 1.84 2.95 1.13
CA LEU A 49 1.87 2.77 -0.30
C LEU A 49 1.85 4.13 -0.98
N SER A 50 2.84 4.41 -1.81
CA SER A 50 2.86 5.58 -2.67
C SER A 50 2.22 5.22 -4.02
N PRO A 51 1.20 5.96 -4.47
CA PRO A 51 0.65 5.79 -5.81
C PRO A 51 1.74 6.08 -6.84
N ILE A 52 1.74 5.28 -7.91
CA ILE A 52 2.65 5.45 -9.04
C ILE A 52 2.03 6.38 -10.08
N LEU A 53 0.70 6.28 -10.25
CA LEU A 53 -0.07 7.08 -11.18
C LEU A 53 -0.75 8.23 -10.45
N GLU A 54 -0.87 9.37 -11.13
CA GLU A 54 -1.54 10.55 -10.56
C GLU A 54 -3.03 10.32 -10.32
N GLU A 55 -3.66 9.37 -11.03
CA GLU A 55 -5.06 8.98 -10.82
C GLU A 55 -5.29 8.32 -9.46
N ASP A 56 -4.27 7.61 -8.95
CA ASP A 56 -4.31 6.91 -7.67
C ASP A 56 -4.05 7.85 -6.47
N LEU A 57 -3.72 9.12 -6.72
CA LEU A 57 -3.55 10.12 -5.67
C LEU A 57 -4.85 10.37 -4.89
N ASP A 58 -6.01 10.10 -5.48
CA ASP A 58 -7.31 10.21 -4.79
C ASP A 58 -7.51 9.11 -3.74
N LEU A 59 -6.78 7.99 -3.86
CA LEU A 59 -6.86 6.88 -2.92
C LEU A 59 -6.10 7.15 -1.62
N ILE A 60 -5.22 8.16 -1.60
CA ILE A 60 -4.43 8.55 -0.42
C ILE A 60 -5.34 8.82 0.79
N ASN A 61 -5.15 8.04 1.86
CA ASN A 61 -5.86 8.20 3.13
C ASN A 61 -4.99 8.86 4.23
N LEU A 62 -3.67 8.91 4.04
CA LEU A 62 -2.71 9.47 4.99
C LEU A 62 -2.03 10.72 4.41
N ASP A 63 -2.35 11.90 4.95
CA ASP A 63 -1.63 13.13 4.62
C ASP A 63 -0.37 13.25 5.49
N VAL A 64 0.81 13.23 4.85
CA VAL A 64 2.10 13.49 5.49
C VAL A 64 2.72 14.82 5.06
N SER A 65 1.99 15.63 4.29
CA SER A 65 2.43 16.94 3.80
C SER A 65 2.92 17.82 4.95
N SER A 66 2.22 17.74 6.08
CA SER A 66 2.56 18.45 7.31
C SER A 66 3.88 18.01 7.96
N LEU A 67 4.28 16.74 7.78
CA LEU A 67 5.51 16.17 8.34
C LEU A 67 6.71 16.40 7.44
N ARG A 68 6.56 16.17 6.13
CA ARG A 68 7.66 16.29 5.16
C ARG A 68 7.89 17.71 4.65
N GLY A 69 6.93 18.61 4.84
CA GLY A 69 6.98 19.96 4.28
C GLY A 69 6.90 19.97 2.74
N GLU A 70 6.44 18.87 2.14
CA GLU A 70 6.19 18.72 0.71
C GLU A 70 4.68 18.78 0.47
N ASP A 71 4.25 19.62 -0.47
CA ASP A 71 2.85 19.80 -0.85
C ASP A 71 2.40 18.57 -1.65
N ASN A 72 1.34 17.87 -1.21
CA ASN A 72 0.85 16.58 -1.75
C ASN A 72 1.72 15.36 -1.40
N ALA A 73 2.47 15.41 -0.31
CA ALA A 73 3.08 14.20 0.24
C ALA A 73 2.03 13.43 1.03
N GLY A 74 1.57 12.30 0.48
CA GLY A 74 0.60 11.44 1.14
C GLY A 74 0.83 9.98 0.76
N TYR A 75 0.38 9.09 1.64
CA TYR A 75 0.49 7.64 1.45
C TYR A 75 -0.88 6.99 1.59
N PHE A 76 -1.04 5.85 0.93
CA PHE A 76 -2.12 4.94 1.16
C PHE A 76 -1.69 3.93 2.24
N ALA A 77 -2.14 4.19 3.46
CA ALA A 77 -1.89 3.36 4.62
C ALA A 77 -2.82 2.14 4.60
N VAL A 78 -2.21 0.97 4.55
CA VAL A 78 -2.88 -0.32 4.64
C VAL A 78 -2.29 -1.13 5.79
N ARG A 79 -3.10 -1.98 6.41
CA ARG A 79 -2.70 -2.93 7.44
C ARG A 79 -2.64 -4.33 6.83
N LEU A 80 -1.58 -5.07 7.11
CA LEU A 80 -1.49 -6.46 6.75
C LEU A 80 -2.25 -7.32 7.75
N GLU A 81 -3.17 -8.14 7.24
CA GLU A 81 -3.95 -9.09 8.02
C GLU A 81 -3.95 -10.45 7.34
N ALA A 82 -3.76 -11.53 8.10
CA ALA A 82 -3.89 -12.87 7.58
C ALA A 82 -5.37 -13.28 7.54
N ASP A 83 -5.86 -13.67 6.36
CA ASP A 83 -7.23 -14.16 6.21
C ASP A 83 -7.40 -15.57 6.82
N GLU A 84 -8.62 -16.09 6.82
CA GLU A 84 -8.98 -17.40 7.39
C GLU A 84 -8.20 -18.58 6.76
N TYR A 85 -7.64 -18.36 5.58
CA TYR A 85 -6.83 -19.31 4.82
C TYR A 85 -5.32 -19.14 5.01
N GLY A 86 -4.88 -18.15 5.82
CA GLY A 86 -3.47 -17.83 6.03
C GLY A 86 -2.84 -17.04 4.88
N GLU A 87 -3.65 -16.45 4.00
CA GLU A 87 -3.19 -15.55 2.95
C GLU A 87 -3.13 -14.12 3.47
N ASP A 88 -2.01 -13.45 3.18
CA ASP A 88 -1.75 -12.06 3.50
C ASP A 88 -2.69 -11.13 2.70
N ARG A 89 -3.52 -10.35 3.40
CA ARG A 89 -4.39 -9.33 2.81
C ARG A 89 -4.05 -7.95 3.33
N LEU A 90 -4.04 -6.98 2.42
CA LEU A 90 -3.84 -5.58 2.74
C LEU A 90 -5.20 -4.91 2.93
N ILE A 91 -5.45 -4.41 4.13
CA ILE A 91 -6.71 -3.80 4.56
C ILE A 91 -6.51 -2.30 4.68
N GLU A 92 -7.29 -1.50 3.96
CA GLU A 92 -7.24 -0.04 4.06
C GLU A 92 -7.50 0.43 5.50
N VAL A 93 -6.60 1.28 6.02
CA VAL A 93 -6.77 1.89 7.33
C VAL A 93 -7.69 3.10 7.20
N ARG A 94 -8.95 2.96 7.63
CA ARG A 94 -9.93 4.06 7.65
C ARG A 94 -10.05 4.74 9.02
N ASP A 95 -9.52 4.12 10.06
CA ASP A 95 -9.63 4.65 11.42
C ASP A 95 -8.66 5.81 11.64
N LYS A 96 -9.21 6.95 12.07
CA LYS A 96 -8.40 8.15 12.30
C LYS A 96 -7.37 7.99 13.41
N ARG A 97 -7.64 7.15 14.42
CA ARG A 97 -6.69 6.94 15.52
C ARG A 97 -5.51 6.11 15.04
N GLU A 98 -5.76 5.06 14.25
CA GLU A 98 -4.69 4.27 13.63
C GLU A 98 -3.83 5.13 12.70
N LEU A 99 -4.45 5.95 11.83
CA LEU A 99 -3.70 6.88 10.97
C LEU A 99 -2.87 7.88 11.77
N GLN A 100 -3.36 8.35 12.92
CA GLN A 100 -2.60 9.24 13.81
C GLN A 100 -1.42 8.52 14.47
N ASP A 101 -1.59 7.25 14.82
CA ASP A 101 -0.52 6.44 15.40
C ASP A 101 0.60 6.19 14.37
N ILE A 102 0.20 5.82 13.14
CA ILE A 102 1.08 5.71 11.98
C ILE A 102 1.85 7.02 11.72
N LEU A 103 1.15 8.16 11.71
CA LEU A 103 1.78 9.48 11.57
C LEU A 103 2.76 9.79 12.70
N ALA A 104 2.41 9.40 13.93
CA ALA A 104 3.28 9.60 15.07
C ALA A 104 4.56 8.78 14.93
N GLU A 105 4.45 7.50 14.56
CA GLU A 105 5.61 6.63 14.31
C GLU A 105 6.52 7.19 13.21
N LEU A 106 5.93 7.63 12.08
CA LEU A 106 6.66 8.30 11.01
C LEU A 106 7.39 9.56 11.48
N ASN A 107 6.83 10.29 12.43
CA ASN A 107 7.46 11.49 12.97
C ASN A 107 8.67 11.16 13.88
N VAL A 108 8.67 10.01 14.54
CA VAL A 108 9.76 9.60 15.43
C VAL A 108 11.06 9.26 14.68
N ASP A 109 10.98 8.81 13.43
CA ASP A 109 12.18 8.51 12.62
C ASP A 109 12.89 9.79 12.10
N ILE A 110 12.22 10.94 12.16
CA ILE A 110 12.74 12.25 11.71
C ILE A 110 13.45 13.00 12.87
N VAL A 111 14.53 12.46 13.45
CA VAL A 111 15.32 13.14 14.51
C VAL A 111 16.81 13.23 14.24
#